data_AF-A0A182SP96-F1
#
_entry.id   AF-A0A182SP96-F1
#
_cell.length_a   1.000
_cell.length_b   1.000
_cell.length_c   1.000
_cell.angle_alpha   90.00
_cell.angle_beta   90.00
_cell.angle_gamma   90.00
#
_symmetry.space_group_name_H-M   'P 1'
#
loop_
_entity.id
_entity.type
_entity.pdbx_description
1 polymer ?
#
loop_
_entity_poly.entity_id
_entity_poly.type
_entity_poly.pdbx_seq_one_letter_code
_entity_poly.pdbx_strand_id
1 'polypeptide(L)'
;MDTDHYQPGDDFIELVQRSSYWLRTMATTMGIWPSRYVTIRQQWYRRLYYFMLLMHWLNTYLQTEFFFRNLGNLGLVVQGLCSFVSITTTGIKVMRMHAYEEEIVQLWEALEDATFLKQIRFLRKTDRGTIFERINKLLSGQWKEVQLNLRFYTFLVALVASNYSILPACSNLYNQYQVYNTYYPLLEPVKRQSPLFELLFCSESLSGYTTCAGVVAFDGLYVVMVLYATSLMPAIYQLFQFCWYGQRLQNEWELCEERFKSSHHILLLYSQRQIDMRAWSFSAMSLETFSTIIRSAASYFTVLQTLAEE
;
A
#
# COMPACT_ATOMS: atom_id res chain seq x y z
N MET A 1 1.70 -37.54 -1.97
CA MET A 1 1.87 -36.28 -2.71
C MET A 1 2.97 -35.53 -1.99
N ASP A 2 4.21 -35.63 -2.45
CA ASP A 2 5.33 -34.94 -1.80
C ASP A 2 5.39 -33.48 -2.27
N THR A 3 4.86 -32.57 -1.46
CA THR A 3 4.90 -31.12 -1.69
C THR A 3 6.10 -30.42 -1.04
N ASP A 4 6.94 -31.15 -0.31
CA ASP A 4 8.07 -30.61 0.47
C ASP A 4 9.35 -30.44 -0.36
N HIS A 5 9.30 -29.71 -1.48
CA HIS A 5 10.44 -29.61 -2.39
C HIS A 5 11.21 -28.29 -2.34
N TYR A 6 10.54 -27.18 -2.02
CA TYR A 6 11.18 -25.91 -1.73
C TYR A 6 10.75 -25.47 -0.33
N GLN A 7 11.73 -25.41 0.57
CA GLN A 7 11.57 -24.75 1.85
C GLN A 7 12.33 -23.42 1.73
N PRO A 8 11.65 -22.26 1.86
CA PRO A 8 12.37 -21.00 1.99
C PRO A 8 13.30 -21.13 3.20
N GLY A 9 14.47 -20.46 3.15
CA GLY A 9 15.38 -20.49 4.29
C GLY A 9 14.69 -20.00 5.56
N ASP A 10 15.11 -20.49 6.73
CA ASP A 10 14.48 -20.20 8.02
C ASP A 10 14.30 -18.68 8.27
N ASP A 11 15.22 -17.87 7.75
CA ASP A 11 15.21 -16.41 7.86
C ASP A 11 14.18 -15.71 6.95
N PHE A 12 13.57 -16.39 5.98
CA PHE A 12 12.68 -15.76 4.99
C PHE A 12 11.42 -15.20 5.63
N ILE A 13 10.79 -15.98 6.50
CA ILE A 13 9.57 -15.56 7.21
C ILE A 13 9.90 -14.34 8.09
N GLU A 14 11.01 -14.39 8.82
CA GLU A 14 11.47 -13.26 9.63
C GLU A 14 11.69 -12.01 8.75
N LEU A 15 12.30 -12.16 7.57
CA LEU A 15 12.55 -11.07 6.64
C LEU A 15 11.24 -10.44 6.12
N VAL A 16 10.24 -11.25 5.77
CA VAL A 16 8.90 -10.78 5.36
C VAL A 16 8.21 -10.04 6.50
N GLN A 17 8.27 -10.59 7.71
CA GLN A 17 7.67 -9.95 8.89
C GLN A 17 8.37 -8.64 9.25
N ARG A 18 9.71 -8.60 9.14
CA ARG A 18 10.52 -7.42 9.43
C ARG A 18 10.37 -6.32 8.37
N SER A 19 10.17 -6.68 7.11
CA SER A 19 9.95 -5.72 6.02
C SER A 19 8.57 -5.06 6.13
N SER A 20 7.56 -5.81 6.60
CA SER A 20 6.17 -5.36 6.75
C SER A 20 5.81 -4.88 8.16
N TYR A 21 6.77 -4.75 9.06
CA TYR A 21 6.51 -4.41 10.47
C TYR A 21 5.68 -3.13 10.65
N TRP A 22 6.08 -2.02 10.00
CA TRP A 22 5.41 -0.73 10.16
C TRP A 22 3.99 -0.72 9.58
N LEU A 23 3.84 -1.36 8.42
CA LEU A 23 2.56 -1.61 7.78
C LEU A 23 1.58 -2.28 8.75
N ARG A 24 2.00 -3.43 9.28
CA ARG A 24 1.21 -4.25 10.20
C ARG A 24 0.90 -3.51 11.49
N THR A 25 1.88 -2.78 12.02
CA THR A 25 1.71 -2.00 13.25
C THR A 25 0.65 -0.92 13.05
N MET A 26 0.73 -0.12 11.99
CA MET A 26 -0.24 0.94 11.68
C MET A 26 -1.63 0.39 11.35
N ALA A 27 -1.70 -0.75 10.64
CA ALA A 27 -2.97 -1.42 10.37
C ALA A 27 -3.61 -1.99 11.66
N THR A 28 -2.80 -2.52 12.57
CA THR A 28 -3.28 -3.10 13.83
C THR A 28 -3.80 -2.03 14.77
N THR A 29 -3.11 -0.88 14.87
CA THR A 29 -3.57 0.24 15.71
C THR A 29 -4.86 0.88 15.21
N MET A 30 -5.18 0.75 13.92
CA MET A 30 -6.47 1.17 13.35
C MET A 30 -7.57 0.12 13.46
N GLY A 31 -7.26 -1.11 13.87
CA GLY A 31 -8.24 -2.20 13.87
C GLY A 31 -8.51 -2.81 12.49
N ILE A 32 -7.69 -2.54 11.47
CA ILE A 32 -7.92 -2.99 10.08
C ILE A 32 -7.06 -4.17 9.64
N TRP A 33 -5.98 -4.49 10.36
CA TRP A 33 -5.18 -5.69 10.07
C TRP A 33 -6.03 -6.96 10.30
N PRO A 34 -5.85 -8.04 9.52
CA PRO A 34 -6.67 -9.23 9.69
C PRO A 34 -6.57 -9.82 11.09
N SER A 35 -7.73 -10.12 11.66
CA SER A 35 -7.90 -10.48 13.06
C SER A 35 -7.16 -11.76 13.45
N ARG A 36 -6.87 -12.65 12.49
CA ARG A 36 -6.08 -13.88 12.69
C ARG A 36 -4.65 -13.62 13.15
N TYR A 37 -4.07 -12.48 12.80
CA TYR A 37 -2.68 -12.12 13.10
C TYR A 37 -2.53 -11.24 14.35
N VAL A 38 -3.63 -10.94 15.04
CA VAL A 38 -3.66 -10.01 16.17
C VAL A 38 -3.91 -10.80 17.45
N THR A 39 -3.07 -10.57 18.47
CA THR A 39 -3.18 -11.24 19.78
C THR A 39 -4.28 -10.65 20.68
N ILE A 40 -4.84 -9.50 20.29
CA ILE A 40 -5.90 -8.78 21.00
C ILE A 40 -7.23 -9.53 20.87
N ARG A 41 -8.05 -9.52 21.93
CA ARG A 41 -9.40 -10.08 21.92
C ARG A 41 -10.22 -9.50 20.75
N GLN A 42 -10.71 -10.38 19.87
CA GLN A 42 -11.38 -10.01 18.61
C GLN A 42 -12.55 -9.02 18.79
N GLN A 43 -13.32 -9.13 19.87
CA GLN A 43 -14.41 -8.19 20.19
C GLN A 43 -13.91 -6.75 20.40
N TRP A 44 -12.81 -6.57 21.13
CA TRP A 44 -12.21 -5.26 21.33
C TRP A 44 -11.62 -4.71 20.04
N TYR A 45 -10.98 -5.58 19.26
CA TYR A 45 -10.40 -5.22 17.98
C TYR A 45 -11.44 -4.70 16.98
N ARG A 46 -12.60 -5.36 16.88
CA ARG A 46 -13.74 -4.88 16.07
C ARG A 46 -14.30 -3.56 16.59
N ARG A 47 -14.39 -3.37 17.91
CA ARG A 47 -14.82 -2.08 18.50
C ARG A 47 -13.84 -0.96 18.17
N LEU A 48 -12.54 -1.23 18.21
CA LEU A 48 -11.50 -0.29 17.81
C LEU A 48 -11.68 0.12 16.35
N TYR A 49 -11.88 -0.84 15.44
CA TYR A 49 -12.16 -0.56 14.03
C TYR A 49 -13.36 0.39 13.85
N TYR A 50 -14.52 0.05 14.41
CA TYR A 50 -15.72 0.88 14.25
C TYR A 50 -15.57 2.25 14.90
N PHE A 51 -14.87 2.34 16.04
CA PHE A 51 -14.57 3.61 16.68
C PHE A 51 -13.68 4.49 15.79
N MET A 52 -12.58 3.93 15.27
CA MET A 52 -11.66 4.66 14.39
C MET A 52 -12.36 5.10 13.10
N LEU A 53 -13.19 4.23 12.51
CA LEU A 53 -13.97 4.55 11.32
C LEU A 53 -15.03 5.63 11.57
N LEU A 54 -15.74 5.56 12.71
CA LEU A 54 -16.70 6.58 13.11
C LEU A 54 -16.03 7.94 13.30
N MET A 55 -14.91 7.98 14.04
CA MET A 55 -14.14 9.20 14.25
C MET A 55 -13.61 9.77 12.93
N HIS A 56 -13.19 8.90 12.00
CA HIS A 56 -12.74 9.32 10.68
C HIS A 56 -13.87 10.01 9.90
N TRP A 57 -15.05 9.39 9.79
CA TRP A 57 -16.19 9.97 9.07
C TRP A 57 -16.79 11.21 9.75
N LEU A 58 -16.78 11.26 11.08
CA LEU A 58 -17.19 12.46 11.81
C LEU A 58 -16.30 13.65 11.41
N ASN A 59 -14.98 13.45 11.36
CA ASN A 59 -14.06 14.48 10.92
C ASN A 59 -14.22 14.82 9.43
N THR A 60 -14.52 13.84 8.57
CA THR A 60 -14.87 14.10 7.16
C THR A 60 -16.08 15.02 7.06
N TYR A 61 -17.14 14.75 7.82
CA TYR A 61 -18.34 15.58 7.85
C TYR A 61 -18.03 17.02 8.29
N LEU A 62 -17.23 17.20 9.36
CA LEU A 62 -16.82 18.52 9.84
C LEU A 62 -16.00 19.32 8.81
N GLN A 63 -15.20 18.64 8.00
CA GLN A 63 -14.47 19.28 6.89
C GLN A 63 -15.40 19.63 5.73
N THR A 64 -16.40 18.80 5.44
CA THR A 64 -17.44 19.14 4.46
C THR A 64 -18.22 20.39 4.88
N GLU A 65 -18.59 20.50 6.15
CA GLU A 65 -19.21 21.72 6.70
C GLU A 65 -18.29 22.95 6.57
N PHE A 66 -16.99 22.80 6.88
CA PHE A 66 -16.02 23.87 6.67
C PHE A 66 -15.95 24.31 5.20
N PHE A 67 -15.90 23.36 4.27
CA PHE A 67 -15.91 23.64 2.83
C PHE A 67 -17.16 24.44 2.42
N PHE A 68 -18.36 24.00 2.81
CA PHE A 68 -19.60 24.68 2.43
C PHE A 68 -19.73 26.10 2.99
N ARG A 69 -19.23 26.33 4.21
CA ARG A 69 -19.28 27.67 4.81
C ARG A 69 -18.31 28.66 4.20
N ASN A 70 -17.24 28.17 3.60
CA ASN A 70 -16.21 29.01 3.01
C ASN A 70 -16.37 29.19 1.50
N LEU A 71 -17.53 28.86 0.90
CA LEU A 71 -17.79 29.00 -0.54
C LEU A 71 -17.51 30.42 -1.10
N GLY A 72 -17.53 31.46 -0.26
CA GLY A 72 -17.15 32.82 -0.64
C GLY A 72 -15.64 33.10 -0.75
N ASN A 73 -14.78 32.17 -0.30
CA ASN A 73 -13.32 32.30 -0.34
C ASN A 73 -12.71 31.10 -1.09
N LEU A 74 -12.41 31.30 -2.37
CA LEU A 74 -11.92 30.25 -3.26
C LEU A 74 -10.68 29.51 -2.71
N GLY A 75 -9.75 30.22 -2.04
CA GLY A 75 -8.55 29.60 -1.46
C GLY A 75 -8.89 28.59 -0.37
N LEU A 76 -9.80 28.94 0.54
CA LEU A 76 -10.26 28.05 1.61
C LEU A 76 -11.11 26.91 1.07
N VAL A 77 -11.90 27.14 0.02
CA VAL A 77 -12.67 26.10 -0.69
C VAL A 77 -11.75 25.04 -1.27
N VAL A 78 -10.71 25.45 -2.00
CA VAL A 78 -9.74 24.51 -2.60
C VAL A 78 -9.03 23.72 -1.51
N GLN A 79 -8.57 24.38 -0.45
CA GLN A 79 -7.92 23.71 0.69
C GLN A 79 -8.86 22.70 1.37
N GLY A 80 -10.12 23.08 1.61
CA GLY A 80 -11.14 22.22 2.20
C GLY A 80 -11.45 21.02 1.31
N LEU A 81 -11.59 21.24 -0.01
CA LEU A 81 -11.86 20.18 -0.97
C LEU A 81 -10.70 19.18 -1.06
N CYS A 82 -9.45 19.65 -1.14
CA CYS A 82 -8.27 18.78 -1.15
C CYS A 82 -8.21 17.89 0.11
N SER A 83 -8.48 18.48 1.28
CA SER A 83 -8.51 17.74 2.55
C SER A 83 -9.64 16.71 2.58
N PHE A 84 -10.84 17.11 2.17
CA PHE A 84 -12.01 16.24 2.08
C PHE A 84 -11.78 15.04 1.16
N VAL A 85 -11.22 15.24 -0.04
CA VAL A 85 -10.93 14.15 -0.98
C VAL A 85 -9.87 13.22 -0.41
N SER A 86 -8.81 13.76 0.19
CA SER A 86 -7.74 12.96 0.81
C SER A 86 -8.25 12.07 1.95
N ILE A 87 -9.08 12.62 2.83
CA ILE A 87 -9.65 11.87 3.95
C ILE A 87 -10.68 10.86 3.45
N THR A 88 -11.61 11.27 2.58
CA THR A 88 -12.62 10.36 2.01
C THR A 88 -11.99 9.16 1.30
N THR A 89 -10.94 9.38 0.49
CA THR A 89 -10.23 8.29 -0.18
C THR A 89 -9.59 7.32 0.82
N THR A 90 -9.06 7.83 1.93
CA THR A 90 -8.51 6.99 2.99
C THR A 90 -9.58 6.20 3.73
N GLY A 91 -10.73 6.81 4.04
CA GLY A 91 -11.88 6.11 4.60
C GLY A 91 -12.36 4.97 3.71
N ILE A 92 -12.42 5.19 2.39
CA ILE A 92 -12.73 4.14 1.41
C ILE A 92 -11.68 3.02 1.43
N LYS A 93 -10.38 3.34 1.45
CA LYS A 93 -9.30 2.33 1.54
C LYS A 93 -9.43 1.46 2.79
N VAL A 94 -9.67 2.08 3.94
CA VAL A 94 -9.90 1.42 5.24
C VAL A 94 -11.09 0.47 5.19
N MET A 95 -12.23 0.91 4.63
CA MET A 95 -13.40 0.07 4.45
C MET A 95 -13.15 -1.10 3.49
N ARG A 96 -12.42 -0.87 2.38
CA ARG A 96 -12.05 -1.94 1.46
C ARG A 96 -11.13 -2.96 2.11
N MET A 97 -10.12 -2.52 2.85
CA MET A 97 -9.22 -3.43 3.56
C MET A 97 -9.98 -4.35 4.52
N HIS A 98 -11.01 -3.82 5.21
CA HIS A 98 -11.87 -4.64 6.05
C HIS A 98 -12.80 -5.56 5.25
N ALA A 99 -13.41 -5.07 4.17
CA ALA A 99 -14.32 -5.85 3.33
C ALA A 99 -13.63 -7.04 2.64
N TYR A 100 -12.35 -6.90 2.30
CA TYR A 100 -11.52 -7.92 1.65
C TYR A 100 -10.52 -8.58 2.62
N GLU A 101 -10.84 -8.63 3.92
CA GLU A 101 -9.95 -9.20 4.96
C GLU A 101 -9.52 -10.64 4.62
N GLU A 102 -10.46 -11.49 4.19
CA GLU A 102 -10.17 -12.90 3.88
C GLU A 102 -9.22 -13.06 2.69
N GLU A 103 -9.39 -12.27 1.63
CA GLU A 103 -8.51 -12.28 0.46
C GLU A 103 -7.11 -11.79 0.83
N ILE A 104 -7.01 -10.76 1.68
CA ILE A 104 -5.74 -10.26 2.19
C ILE A 104 -5.04 -11.34 3.02
N VAL A 105 -5.77 -12.09 3.85
CA VAL A 105 -5.20 -13.23 4.60
C VAL A 105 -4.64 -14.28 3.65
N GLN A 106 -5.41 -14.69 2.64
CA GLN A 106 -4.97 -15.71 1.68
C GLN A 106 -3.73 -15.26 0.90
N LEU A 107 -3.71 -14.00 0.44
CA LEU A 107 -2.55 -13.43 -0.24
C LEU A 107 -1.33 -13.35 0.69
N TRP A 108 -1.54 -12.98 1.95
CA TRP A 108 -0.48 -12.89 2.94
C TRP A 108 0.11 -14.26 3.27
N GLU A 109 -0.73 -15.27 3.50
CA GLU A 109 -0.30 -16.65 3.72
C GLU A 109 0.45 -17.19 2.50
N ALA A 110 -0.07 -16.96 1.30
CA ALA A 110 0.60 -17.40 0.07
C ALA A 110 1.99 -16.76 -0.10
N LEU A 111 2.17 -15.53 0.40
CA LEU A 111 3.44 -14.82 0.39
C LEU A 111 4.39 -15.34 1.47
N GLU A 112 3.94 -15.51 2.72
CA GLU A 112 4.74 -16.04 3.84
C GLU A 112 5.20 -17.48 3.57
N ASP A 113 4.31 -18.32 3.07
CA ASP A 113 4.61 -19.72 2.74
C ASP A 113 5.39 -19.88 1.43
N ALA A 114 5.66 -18.78 0.72
CA ALA A 114 6.22 -18.80 -0.62
C ALA A 114 5.47 -19.77 -1.57
N THR A 115 4.14 -19.88 -1.41
CA THR A 115 3.29 -20.86 -2.10
C THR A 115 3.45 -20.76 -3.61
N PHE A 116 3.56 -19.54 -4.15
CA PHE A 116 3.77 -19.34 -5.58
C PHE A 116 5.10 -19.92 -6.09
N LEU A 117 6.16 -19.85 -5.29
CA LEU A 117 7.45 -20.47 -5.63
C LEU A 117 7.38 -21.99 -5.53
N LYS A 118 6.70 -22.51 -4.49
CA LYS A 118 6.47 -23.96 -4.30
C LYS A 118 5.67 -24.58 -5.45
N GLN A 119 4.78 -23.82 -6.10
CA GLN A 119 4.00 -24.29 -7.25
C GLN A 119 4.82 -24.45 -8.53
N ILE A 120 6.06 -23.93 -8.61
CA ILE A 120 6.92 -24.05 -9.79
C ILE A 120 7.45 -25.49 -9.90
N ARG A 121 6.72 -26.34 -10.62
CA ARG A 121 7.00 -27.79 -10.79
C ARG A 121 8.35 -28.11 -11.44
N PHE A 122 8.96 -27.16 -12.14
CA PHE A 122 10.18 -27.38 -12.92
C PHE A 122 11.42 -27.67 -12.06
N LEU A 123 11.39 -27.30 -10.78
CA LEU A 123 12.49 -27.45 -9.83
C LEU A 123 12.69 -28.90 -9.34
N ARG A 124 11.97 -29.87 -9.91
CA ARG A 124 11.86 -31.23 -9.39
C ARG A 124 13.04 -32.17 -9.73
N LYS A 125 13.83 -31.92 -10.78
CA LYS A 125 14.77 -32.93 -11.33
C LYS A 125 16.27 -32.58 -11.33
N THR A 126 16.66 -31.32 -11.13
CA THR A 126 18.07 -30.87 -11.25
C THR A 126 18.73 -30.67 -9.89
N ASP A 127 20.06 -30.51 -9.87
CA ASP A 127 20.88 -30.27 -8.68
C ASP A 127 20.35 -29.05 -7.87
N ARG A 128 19.58 -29.35 -6.82
CA ARG A 128 18.57 -28.42 -6.24
C ARG A 128 19.19 -27.32 -5.40
N GLY A 129 20.29 -27.60 -4.72
CA GLY A 129 20.84 -26.73 -3.68
C GLY A 129 21.27 -25.37 -4.22
N THR A 130 22.08 -25.36 -5.28
CA THR A 130 22.69 -24.13 -5.82
C THR A 130 21.66 -23.18 -6.45
N ILE A 131 20.64 -23.72 -7.13
CA ILE A 131 19.56 -22.93 -7.73
C ILE A 131 18.70 -22.31 -6.62
N PHE A 132 18.30 -23.10 -5.62
CA PHE A 132 17.52 -22.58 -4.49
C PHE A 132 18.28 -21.55 -3.68
N GLU A 133 19.58 -21.76 -3.45
CA GLU A 133 20.42 -20.76 -2.79
C GLU A 133 20.46 -19.44 -3.59
N ARG A 134 20.56 -19.52 -4.92
CA ARG A 134 20.54 -18.34 -5.78
C ARG A 134 19.18 -17.61 -5.75
N ILE A 135 18.07 -18.36 -5.78
CA ILE A 135 16.71 -17.81 -5.66
C ILE A 135 16.53 -17.15 -4.29
N ASN A 136 16.94 -17.83 -3.21
CA ASN A 136 16.88 -17.31 -1.85
C ASN A 136 17.71 -16.03 -1.71
N LYS A 137 18.92 -16.02 -2.27
CA LYS A 137 19.78 -14.82 -2.28
C LYS A 137 19.11 -13.67 -3.03
N LEU A 138 18.51 -13.92 -4.19
CA LEU A 138 17.79 -12.91 -4.98
C LEU A 138 16.58 -12.36 -4.21
N LEU A 139 15.73 -13.24 -3.67
CA LEU A 139 14.57 -12.85 -2.86
C LEU A 139 14.99 -12.05 -1.63
N SER A 140 16.05 -12.48 -0.94
CA SER A 140 16.56 -11.76 0.23
C SER A 140 17.04 -10.34 -0.12
N GLY A 141 17.65 -10.16 -1.29
CA GLY A 141 18.04 -8.85 -1.80
C GLY A 141 16.82 -7.97 -2.07
N GLN A 142 15.82 -8.51 -2.75
CA GLN A 142 14.59 -7.76 -3.07
C GLN A 142 13.77 -7.40 -1.84
N TRP A 143 13.67 -8.28 -0.85
CA TRP A 143 12.98 -7.98 0.41
C TRP A 143 13.68 -6.90 1.24
N LYS A 144 15.01 -6.79 1.15
CA LYS A 144 15.74 -5.66 1.74
C LYS A 144 15.40 -4.34 1.04
N GLU A 145 15.27 -4.35 -0.28
CA GLU A 145 14.81 -3.17 -1.03
C GLU A 145 13.37 -2.80 -0.67
N VAL A 146 12.46 -3.78 -0.59
CA VAL A 146 11.07 -3.58 -0.12
C VAL A 146 11.05 -2.95 1.26
N GLN A 147 11.84 -3.47 2.19
CA GLN A 147 11.95 -2.93 3.55
C GLN A 147 12.43 -1.47 3.55
N LEU A 148 13.45 -1.16 2.75
CA LEU A 148 13.98 0.20 2.65
C LEU A 148 12.94 1.15 2.06
N ASN A 149 12.27 0.75 0.97
CA ASN A 149 11.23 1.53 0.31
C ASN A 149 10.03 1.78 1.24
N LEU A 150 9.57 0.76 1.97
CA LEU A 150 8.47 0.92 2.93
C LEU A 150 8.84 1.82 4.11
N ARG A 151 10.07 1.72 4.62
CA ARG A 151 10.55 2.61 5.69
C ARG A 151 10.62 4.05 5.22
N PHE A 152 11.19 4.27 4.04
CA PHE A 152 11.26 5.60 3.44
C PHE A 152 9.87 6.17 3.15
N TYR A 153 8.99 5.37 2.56
CA TYR A 153 7.59 5.75 2.32
C TYR A 153 6.86 6.09 3.62
N THR A 154 6.95 5.25 4.64
CA THR A 154 6.33 5.49 5.96
C THR A 154 6.87 6.77 6.59
N PHE A 155 8.19 7.02 6.48
CA PHE A 155 8.80 8.25 6.97
C PHE A 155 8.27 9.48 6.23
N LEU A 156 8.17 9.44 4.89
CA LEU A 156 7.63 10.55 4.11
C LEU A 156 6.15 10.81 4.44
N VAL A 157 5.32 9.78 4.54
CA VAL A 157 3.92 9.92 4.93
C VAL A 157 3.81 10.50 6.34
N ALA A 158 4.64 10.05 7.28
CA ALA A 158 4.69 10.59 8.63
C ALA A 158 5.14 12.06 8.67
N LEU A 159 6.09 12.46 7.80
CA LEU A 159 6.55 13.85 7.66
C LEU A 159 5.46 14.74 7.07
N VAL A 160 4.73 14.25 6.06
CA VAL A 160 3.57 14.97 5.52
C VAL A 160 2.50 15.10 6.60
N ALA A 161 2.18 14.02 7.31
CA ALA A 161 1.19 14.03 8.39
C ALA A 161 1.61 14.94 9.56
N SER A 162 2.90 15.02 9.90
CA SER A 162 3.41 15.91 10.94
C SER A 162 3.27 17.38 10.56
N ASN A 163 3.42 17.73 9.27
CA ASN A 163 3.16 19.09 8.80
C ASN A 163 1.70 19.52 8.98
N TYR A 164 0.76 18.58 8.94
CA TYR A 164 -0.67 18.85 9.16
C TYR A 164 -1.12 18.71 10.62
N SER A 165 -0.32 18.10 11.50
CA SER A 165 -0.71 17.83 12.89
C SER A 165 0.21 18.51 13.89
N ILE A 166 1.50 18.18 13.86
CA ILE A 166 2.52 18.65 14.80
C ILE A 166 2.81 20.15 14.61
N LEU A 167 2.98 20.61 13.36
CA LEU A 167 3.25 22.04 13.13
C LEU A 167 2.11 22.94 13.61
N PRO A 168 0.83 22.65 13.28
CA PRO A 168 -0.28 23.38 13.87
C PRO A 168 -0.34 23.26 15.39
N ALA A 169 -0.06 22.08 15.95
CA ALA A 169 -0.03 21.90 17.41
C ALA A 169 1.03 22.78 18.11
N CYS A 170 2.25 22.81 17.57
CA CYS A 170 3.32 23.67 18.08
C CYS A 170 3.00 25.15 17.90
N SER A 171 2.40 25.53 16.77
CA SER A 171 1.92 26.91 16.53
C SER A 171 0.79 27.28 17.49
N ASN A 172 -0.09 26.33 17.81
CA ASN A 172 -1.21 26.51 18.72
C ASN A 172 -0.77 26.77 20.17
N LEU A 173 0.30 26.10 20.64
CA LEU A 173 0.91 26.37 21.94
C LEU A 173 1.34 27.83 22.11
N TYR A 174 1.63 28.52 21.01
CA TYR A 174 2.08 29.91 21.02
C TYR A 174 0.95 30.91 20.68
N ASN A 175 0.01 30.55 19.80
CA ASN A 175 -0.92 31.51 19.16
C ASN A 175 -2.40 31.08 19.03
N GLN A 176 -2.87 30.01 19.71
CA GLN A 176 -4.29 29.56 19.64
C GLN A 176 -4.80 29.16 18.23
N TYR A 177 -3.97 28.53 17.38
CA TYR A 177 -4.36 28.04 16.05
C TYR A 177 -5.01 26.65 16.06
N GLN A 178 -5.99 26.40 15.18
CA GLN A 178 -6.61 25.07 15.02
C GLN A 178 -5.72 24.15 14.17
N VAL A 179 -5.83 22.82 14.34
CA VAL A 179 -5.01 21.85 13.59
C VAL A 179 -5.49 21.73 12.17
N TYR A 180 -6.80 21.52 12.03
CA TYR A 180 -7.48 21.62 10.76
C TYR A 180 -8.43 22.81 10.79
N ASN A 181 -8.59 23.45 9.65
CA ASN A 181 -9.68 24.39 9.44
C ASN A 181 -10.99 23.59 9.43
N THR A 182 -11.58 23.40 10.60
CA THR A 182 -12.84 22.67 10.81
C THR A 182 -13.84 23.59 11.45
N TYR A 183 -15.11 23.38 11.11
CA TYR A 183 -16.20 24.19 11.64
C TYR A 183 -17.10 23.35 12.55
N TYR A 184 -17.35 23.85 13.76
CA TYR A 184 -18.19 23.16 14.74
C TYR A 184 -19.45 23.99 15.03
N PRO A 185 -20.59 23.71 14.36
CA PRO A 185 -21.76 24.61 14.37
C PRO A 185 -22.28 24.98 15.76
N LEU A 186 -22.27 24.04 16.69
CA LEU A 186 -22.81 24.22 18.04
C LEU A 186 -21.75 24.68 19.05
N LEU A 187 -20.47 24.53 18.72
CA LEU A 187 -19.37 24.77 19.66
C LEU A 187 -18.58 26.02 19.34
N GLU A 188 -18.75 26.64 18.16
CA GLU A 188 -18.01 27.84 17.77
C GLU A 188 -17.94 28.95 18.83
N PRO A 189 -19.05 29.36 19.51
CA PRO A 189 -18.99 30.42 20.51
C PRO A 189 -18.26 30.00 21.80
N VAL A 190 -18.23 28.70 22.12
CA VAL A 190 -17.69 28.15 23.38
C VAL A 190 -16.29 27.55 23.18
N LYS A 191 -15.89 27.28 21.94
CA LYS A 191 -14.69 26.53 21.57
C LYS A 191 -13.41 27.11 22.18
N ARG A 192 -13.27 28.44 22.26
CA ARG A 192 -12.03 29.08 22.78
C ARG A 192 -11.95 29.16 24.29
N GLN A 193 -13.08 28.98 25.01
CA GLN A 193 -13.15 29.22 26.45
C GLN A 193 -13.35 27.93 27.26
N SER A 194 -13.53 26.79 26.58
CA SER A 194 -13.90 25.52 27.20
C SER A 194 -12.81 24.46 27.04
N PRO A 195 -12.65 23.53 28.00
CA PRO A 195 -11.79 22.35 27.85
C PRO A 195 -12.19 21.46 26.67
N LEU A 196 -13.38 21.68 26.09
CA LEU A 196 -13.79 21.04 24.83
C LEU A 196 -12.79 21.31 23.70
N PHE A 197 -12.03 22.41 23.73
CA PHE A 197 -10.97 22.67 22.76
C PHE A 197 -9.96 21.53 22.65
N GLU A 198 -9.51 21.00 23.79
CA GLU A 198 -8.53 19.90 23.84
C GLU A 198 -9.12 18.62 23.26
N LEU A 199 -10.41 18.36 23.51
CA LEU A 199 -11.12 17.21 22.95
C LEU A 199 -11.25 17.32 21.42
N LEU A 200 -11.56 18.52 20.90
CA LEU A 200 -11.61 18.76 19.45
C LEU A 200 -10.23 18.60 18.81
N PHE A 201 -9.20 19.12 19.48
CA PHE A 201 -7.80 18.95 19.06
C PHE A 201 -7.40 17.46 19.02
N CYS A 202 -7.78 16.67 20.04
CA CYS A 202 -7.56 15.23 20.05
C CYS A 202 -8.32 14.52 18.92
N SER A 203 -9.57 14.91 18.65
CA SER A 203 -10.37 14.36 17.53
C SER A 203 -9.73 14.65 16.18
N GLU A 204 -9.28 15.89 15.96
CA GLU A 204 -8.58 16.34 14.76
C GLU A 204 -7.25 15.59 14.58
N SER A 205 -6.47 15.48 15.65
CA SER A 205 -5.20 14.73 15.66
C SER A 205 -5.43 13.24 15.38
N LEU A 206 -6.51 12.66 15.91
CA LEU A 206 -6.91 11.29 15.64
C LEU A 206 -7.30 11.12 14.16
N SER A 207 -7.95 12.11 13.55
CA SER A 207 -8.22 12.11 12.10
C SER A 207 -6.93 12.09 11.28
N GLY A 208 -5.97 12.96 11.61
CA GLY A 208 -4.66 12.99 10.97
C GLY A 208 -3.92 11.67 11.13
N TYR A 209 -3.98 11.08 12.32
CA TYR A 209 -3.43 9.76 12.60
C TYR A 209 -4.10 8.65 11.78
N THR A 210 -5.43 8.55 11.77
CA THR A 210 -6.17 7.54 11.00
C THR A 210 -5.89 7.67 9.50
N THR A 211 -5.72 8.90 9.00
CA THR A 211 -5.37 9.16 7.60
C THR A 211 -3.95 8.66 7.30
N CYS A 212 -2.98 9.04 8.14
CA CYS A 212 -1.58 8.59 8.01
C CYS A 212 -1.46 7.06 8.08
N ALA A 213 -2.04 6.46 9.13
CA ALA A 213 -1.99 5.02 9.34
C ALA A 213 -2.75 4.26 8.23
N GLY A 214 -3.88 4.78 7.74
CA GLY A 214 -4.66 4.16 6.67
C GLY A 214 -3.93 4.18 5.33
N VAL A 215 -3.26 5.29 5.01
CA VAL A 215 -2.41 5.42 3.82
C VAL A 215 -1.22 4.45 3.91
N VAL A 216 -0.49 4.45 5.03
CA VAL A 216 0.64 3.51 5.25
C VAL A 216 0.18 2.06 5.16
N ALA A 217 -0.92 1.71 5.82
CA ALA A 217 -1.50 0.36 5.87
C ALA A 217 -1.99 -0.15 4.51
N PHE A 218 -2.67 0.67 3.72
CA PHE A 218 -3.23 0.21 2.46
C PHE A 218 -2.19 0.28 1.33
N ASP A 219 -1.55 1.43 1.16
CA ASP A 219 -0.59 1.63 0.06
C ASP A 219 0.68 0.82 0.30
N GLY A 220 1.11 0.67 1.56
CA GLY A 220 2.24 -0.21 1.87
C GLY A 220 1.93 -1.69 1.61
N LEU A 221 0.69 -2.15 1.85
CA LEU A 221 0.28 -3.52 1.54
C LEU A 221 0.30 -3.73 0.03
N TYR A 222 -0.22 -2.76 -0.72
CA TYR A 222 -0.16 -2.76 -2.17
C TYR A 222 1.30 -2.81 -2.65
N VAL A 223 2.19 -1.98 -2.12
CA VAL A 223 3.63 -1.99 -2.46
C VAL A 223 4.27 -3.35 -2.16
N VAL A 224 3.97 -3.98 -1.03
CA VAL A 224 4.46 -5.34 -0.71
C VAL A 224 4.00 -6.33 -1.77
N MET A 225 2.72 -6.34 -2.10
CA MET A 225 2.16 -7.30 -3.07
C MET A 225 2.71 -7.08 -4.48
N VAL A 226 2.81 -5.82 -4.91
CA VAL A 226 3.40 -5.45 -6.20
C VAL A 226 4.86 -5.84 -6.26
N LEU A 227 5.65 -5.47 -5.26
CA LEU A 227 7.07 -5.80 -5.24
C LEU A 227 7.30 -7.30 -5.18
N TYR A 228 6.51 -8.03 -4.40
CA TYR A 228 6.55 -9.49 -4.38
C TYR A 228 6.24 -10.08 -5.76
N ALA A 229 5.17 -9.63 -6.43
CA ALA A 229 4.86 -10.08 -7.79
C ALA A 229 5.99 -9.75 -8.77
N THR A 230 6.58 -8.56 -8.69
CA THR A 230 7.74 -8.20 -9.51
C THR A 230 8.98 -9.01 -9.17
N SER A 231 9.15 -9.48 -7.92
CA SER A 231 10.27 -10.32 -7.49
C SER A 231 10.26 -11.72 -8.05
N LEU A 232 9.04 -12.23 -8.29
CA LEU A 232 8.86 -13.53 -8.93
C LEU A 232 9.32 -13.48 -10.39
N MET A 233 9.25 -12.34 -11.08
CA MET A 233 9.61 -12.24 -12.49
C MET A 233 11.11 -12.51 -12.76
N PRO A 234 12.08 -11.90 -12.05
CA PRO A 234 13.49 -12.27 -12.16
C PRO A 234 13.76 -13.73 -11.77
N ALA A 235 13.06 -14.27 -10.77
CA ALA A 235 13.22 -15.67 -10.38
C ALA A 235 12.77 -16.62 -11.51
N ILE A 236 11.61 -16.34 -12.11
CA ILE A 236 11.10 -17.05 -13.29
C ILE A 236 12.04 -16.86 -14.48
N TYR A 237 12.59 -15.67 -14.68
CA TYR A 237 13.53 -15.39 -15.77
C TYR A 237 14.86 -16.14 -15.59
N GLN A 238 15.43 -16.21 -14.39
CA GLN A 238 16.63 -17.01 -14.12
C GLN A 238 16.34 -18.49 -14.33
N LEU A 239 15.19 -18.98 -13.84
CA LEU A 239 14.76 -20.35 -14.07
C LEU A 239 14.65 -20.63 -15.58
N PHE A 240 14.05 -19.70 -16.33
CA PHE A 240 13.94 -19.76 -17.78
C PHE A 240 15.30 -19.81 -18.46
N GLN A 241 16.24 -18.93 -18.08
CA GLN A 241 17.60 -18.94 -18.59
C GLN A 241 18.31 -20.26 -18.32
N PHE A 242 18.21 -20.81 -17.10
CA PHE A 242 18.78 -22.11 -16.77
C PHE A 242 18.21 -23.24 -17.63
N CYS A 243 16.88 -23.25 -17.82
CA CYS A 243 16.24 -24.21 -18.71
C CYS A 243 16.74 -24.04 -20.15
N TRP A 244 16.79 -22.81 -20.64
CA TRP A 244 17.22 -22.47 -21.99
C TRP A 244 18.68 -22.85 -22.25
N TYR A 245 19.60 -22.48 -21.36
CA TYR A 245 21.03 -22.81 -21.51
C TYR A 245 21.31 -24.29 -21.30
N GLY A 246 20.65 -24.95 -20.33
CA GLY A 246 20.73 -26.39 -20.15
C GLY A 246 20.28 -27.14 -21.40
N GLN A 247 19.22 -26.64 -22.05
CA GLN A 247 18.70 -27.21 -23.28
C GLN A 247 19.50 -26.84 -24.53
N ARG A 248 20.22 -25.72 -24.53
CA ARG A 248 21.18 -25.40 -25.60
C ARG A 248 22.47 -26.21 -25.49
N LEU A 249 22.86 -26.60 -24.27
CA LEU A 249 23.95 -27.54 -24.03
C LEU A 249 23.58 -28.97 -24.47
N GLN A 250 22.29 -29.33 -24.38
CA GLN A 250 21.71 -30.45 -25.12
C GLN A 250 21.39 -30.03 -26.55
N ASN A 251 22.37 -29.97 -27.45
CA ASN A 251 22.24 -29.61 -28.87
C ASN A 251 21.23 -30.44 -29.72
N GLU A 252 20.35 -31.20 -29.09
CA GLU A 252 19.25 -31.91 -29.68
C GLU A 252 17.90 -31.32 -29.22
N TRP A 253 17.68 -30.01 -29.42
CA TRP A 253 16.33 -29.44 -29.28
C TRP A 253 15.32 -30.26 -30.10
N GLU A 254 15.74 -30.81 -31.24
CA GLU A 254 14.95 -31.72 -32.07
C GLU A 254 14.56 -33.02 -31.36
N LEU A 255 15.40 -33.59 -30.48
CA LEU A 255 15.12 -34.85 -29.79
C LEU A 255 14.37 -34.67 -28.45
N CYS A 256 14.13 -33.43 -28.03
CA CYS A 256 13.27 -33.18 -26.88
C CYS A 256 11.81 -33.62 -27.13
N GLU A 257 11.20 -34.23 -26.11
CA GLU A 257 9.82 -34.71 -26.12
C GLU A 257 8.85 -33.56 -26.48
N GLU A 258 7.88 -33.80 -27.36
CA GLU A 258 6.96 -32.74 -27.85
C GLU A 258 6.21 -32.01 -26.73
N ARG A 259 5.86 -32.72 -25.65
CA ARG A 259 5.22 -32.13 -24.46
C ARG A 259 6.04 -31.00 -23.85
N PHE A 260 7.36 -31.16 -23.83
CA PHE A 260 8.27 -30.17 -23.30
C PHE A 260 8.33 -28.93 -24.22
N LYS A 261 8.49 -29.15 -25.53
CA LYS A 261 8.50 -28.07 -26.54
C LYS A 261 7.23 -27.24 -26.48
N SER A 262 6.08 -27.90 -26.38
CA SER A 262 4.77 -27.25 -26.22
C SER A 262 4.71 -26.40 -24.95
N SER A 263 5.13 -26.95 -23.80
CA SER A 263 5.16 -26.22 -22.53
C SER A 263 6.08 -24.99 -22.58
N HIS A 264 7.23 -25.11 -23.25
CA HIS A 264 8.17 -24.01 -23.43
C HIS A 264 7.61 -22.91 -24.33
N HIS A 265 6.99 -23.27 -25.45
CA HIS A 265 6.31 -22.31 -26.32
C HIS A 265 5.17 -21.58 -25.60
N ILE A 266 4.39 -22.30 -24.81
CA ILE A 266 3.33 -21.70 -23.98
C ILE A 266 3.94 -20.69 -23.00
N LEU A 267 5.06 -21.03 -22.34
CA LEU A 267 5.71 -20.13 -21.40
C LEU A 267 6.32 -18.89 -22.11
N LEU A 268 6.90 -19.05 -23.30
CA LEU A 268 7.35 -17.92 -24.13
C LEU A 268 6.18 -17.01 -24.55
N LEU A 269 5.04 -17.58 -24.93
CA LEU A 269 3.84 -16.82 -25.25
C LEU A 269 3.31 -16.07 -24.03
N TYR A 270 3.35 -16.67 -22.84
CA TYR A 270 2.94 -16.01 -21.61
C TYR A 270 3.94 -14.97 -21.12
N SER A 271 5.26 -15.15 -21.33
CA SER A 271 6.27 -14.17 -20.94
C SER A 271 6.26 -12.93 -21.83
N GLN A 272 5.80 -13.06 -23.07
CA GLN A 272 5.52 -11.93 -23.95
C GLN A 272 4.30 -11.11 -23.53
N ARG A 273 3.37 -11.71 -22.76
CA ARG A 273 2.22 -10.99 -22.23
C ARG A 273 2.65 -10.15 -21.03
N GLN A 274 2.64 -8.83 -21.20
CA GLN A 274 2.88 -7.90 -20.09
C GLN A 274 1.86 -8.15 -18.97
N ILE A 275 2.35 -8.31 -17.73
CA ILE A 275 1.48 -8.36 -16.56
C ILE A 275 1.09 -6.93 -16.22
N ASP A 276 -0.06 -6.52 -16.75
CA ASP A 276 -0.64 -5.21 -16.45
C ASP A 276 -1.45 -5.28 -15.16
N MET A 277 -1.08 -4.46 -14.17
CA MET A 277 -1.97 -4.22 -13.05
C MET A 277 -3.03 -3.21 -13.48
N ARG A 278 -4.29 -3.61 -13.49
CA ARG A 278 -5.40 -2.75 -13.94
C ARG A 278 -6.23 -2.24 -12.77
N ALA A 279 -6.43 -0.93 -12.71
CA ALA A 279 -7.38 -0.32 -11.80
C ALA A 279 -8.81 -0.50 -12.36
N TRP A 280 -9.61 -1.39 -11.74
CA TRP A 280 -11.03 -1.61 -12.08
C TRP A 280 -11.27 -1.86 -13.57
N SER A 281 -10.34 -2.56 -14.25
CA SER A 281 -10.32 -2.80 -15.70
C SER A 281 -10.20 -1.57 -16.61
N PHE A 282 -10.22 -0.36 -16.06
CA PHE A 282 -10.24 0.89 -16.83
C PHE A 282 -8.84 1.34 -17.28
N SER A 283 -7.86 1.32 -16.38
CA SER A 283 -6.53 1.85 -16.66
C SER A 283 -5.43 0.91 -16.15
N ALA A 284 -4.41 0.70 -16.99
CA ALA A 284 -3.19 0.01 -16.58
C ALA A 284 -2.34 0.96 -15.74
N MET A 285 -1.94 0.51 -14.55
CA MET A 285 -1.04 1.24 -13.67
C MET A 285 0.38 1.10 -14.21
N SER A 286 0.81 2.09 -15.01
CA SER A 286 2.13 2.16 -15.61
C SER A 286 2.77 3.54 -15.38
N LEU A 287 4.09 3.63 -15.59
CA LEU A 287 4.81 4.90 -15.57
C LEU A 287 4.27 5.89 -16.63
N GLU A 288 3.73 5.38 -17.74
CA GLU A 288 3.10 6.18 -18.78
C GLU A 288 1.81 6.82 -18.30
N THR A 289 0.94 6.06 -17.61
CA THR A 289 -0.28 6.58 -16.98
C THR A 289 0.07 7.67 -15.96
N PHE A 290 1.09 7.43 -15.14
CA PHE A 290 1.58 8.44 -14.19
C PHE A 290 2.14 9.70 -14.87
N SER A 291 2.95 9.54 -15.91
CA SER A 291 3.48 10.66 -16.71
C SER A 291 2.36 11.47 -17.35
N THR A 292 1.32 10.78 -17.83
CA THR A 292 0.12 11.41 -18.40
C THR A 292 -0.60 12.26 -17.36
N ILE A 293 -0.81 11.72 -16.15
CA ILE A 293 -1.42 12.46 -15.04
C ILE A 293 -0.62 13.72 -14.69
N ILE A 294 0.72 13.61 -14.58
CA ILE A 294 1.58 14.78 -14.29
C ILE A 294 1.49 15.82 -15.41
N ARG A 295 1.57 15.39 -16.67
CA ARG A 295 1.48 16.29 -17.83
C ARG A 295 0.13 17.00 -17.88
N SER A 296 -0.96 16.29 -17.61
CA SER A 296 -2.30 16.87 -17.52
C SER A 296 -2.39 17.90 -16.39
N ALA A 297 -1.85 17.60 -15.21
CA ALA A 297 -1.83 18.54 -14.08
C ALA A 297 -0.99 19.79 -14.38
N ALA A 298 0.21 19.63 -14.96
CA ALA A 298 1.08 20.74 -15.34
C ALA A 298 0.45 21.61 -16.43
N SER A 299 -0.16 20.98 -17.46
CA SER A 299 -0.87 21.69 -18.51
C SER A 299 -2.05 22.51 -17.95
N TYR A 300 -2.84 21.91 -17.07
CA TYR A 300 -3.94 22.61 -16.41
C TYR A 300 -3.44 23.78 -15.55
N PHE A 301 -2.35 23.58 -14.80
CA PHE A 301 -1.71 24.66 -14.03
C PHE A 301 -1.24 25.81 -14.92
N THR A 302 -0.57 25.53 -16.04
CA THR A 302 -0.11 26.59 -16.96
C THR A 302 -1.27 27.37 -17.56
N VAL A 303 -2.38 26.71 -17.91
CA VAL A 303 -3.58 27.37 -18.43
C VAL A 303 -4.21 28.27 -17.36
N LEU A 304 -4.30 27.79 -16.12
CA LEU A 304 -4.80 28.60 -15.01
C LEU A 304 -3.90 29.80 -14.72
N GLN A 305 -2.58 29.65 -14.82
CA GLN A 305 -1.63 30.75 -14.63
C GLN A 305 -1.81 31.81 -15.72
N THR A 306 -1.92 31.42 -16.99
CA THR A 306 -2.16 32.38 -18.08
C THR A 306 -3.48 33.13 -17.93
N LEU A 307 -4.54 32.46 -17.45
CA LEU A 307 -5.84 33.09 -17.21
C LEU A 307 -5.84 34.01 -15.97
N ALA A 308 -4.89 33.85 -15.05
CA ALA A 308 -4.77 34.68 -13.86
C ALA A 308 -3.90 35.94 -14.07
N GLU A 309 -3.07 35.94 -15.12
CA GLU A 309 -2.22 37.07 -15.51
C GLU A 309 -2.93 38.07 -16.44
N GLU A 310 -4.09 37.71 -16.99
CA GLU A 310 -5.00 38.58 -17.76
C GLU A 310 -5.99 39.34 -16.86
#